data_AF-A0A358XPL1-F1
#
_entry.id   AF-A0A358XPL1-F1
#
_cell.length_a   1.000
_cell.length_b   1.000
_cell.length_c   1.000
_cell.angle_alpha   90.00
_cell.angle_beta   90.00
_cell.angle_gamma   90.00
#
_symmetry.space_group_name_H-M   'P 1'
#
loop_
_entity.id
_entity.type
_entity.pdbx_description
1 polymer ?
#
loop_
_entity_poly.entity_id
_entity_poly.type
_entity_poly.pdbx_seq_one_letter_code
_entity_poly.pdbx_strand_id
1 'polypeptide(L)'
;MEGKGIPIVFESGGGNDASVWRKLLEPLSSKLGAPLITYDRAGFGKSEIDTVNISLTNEVKDLKTALQQLGYRDRYFFVAHSFGGNYTMKFITTNP
;
A
#
# COMPACT_ATOMS: atom_id res chain seq x y z
N MET A 1 4.75 0.62 -10.75
CA MET A 1 5.29 1.13 -12.03
C MET A 1 6.29 2.22 -11.74
N GLU A 2 7.43 2.24 -12.43
CA GLU A 2 8.42 3.31 -12.27
C GLU A 2 7.81 4.62 -12.77
N GLY A 3 7.54 5.53 -11.85
CA GLY A 3 7.04 6.88 -12.10
C GLY A 3 7.86 7.89 -11.33
N LYS A 4 7.55 9.18 -11.48
CA LYS A 4 8.23 10.27 -10.76
C LYS A 4 7.22 11.07 -9.94
N GLY A 5 7.63 11.52 -8.75
CA GLY A 5 6.79 12.34 -7.87
C GLY A 5 6.27 11.59 -6.65
N ILE A 6 5.12 12.04 -6.13
CA ILE A 6 4.51 11.47 -4.92
C ILE A 6 3.93 10.08 -5.25
N PRO A 7 4.37 9.00 -4.58
CA PRO A 7 3.80 7.67 -4.79
C PRO A 7 2.33 7.62 -4.38
N ILE A 8 1.53 6.98 -5.23
CA ILE A 8 0.14 6.62 -4.96
C ILE A 8 0.13 5.18 -4.44
N VAL A 9 -0.17 5.01 -3.17
CA VAL A 9 -0.20 3.74 -2.46
C VAL A 9 -1.65 3.25 -2.38
N PHE A 10 -1.89 2.06 -2.91
CA PHE A 10 -3.20 1.43 -2.97
C PHE A 10 -3.34 0.41 -1.85
N GLU A 11 -4.29 0.64 -0.95
CA GLU A 11 -4.54 -0.15 0.25
C GLU A 11 -5.83 -0.97 0.11
N SER A 12 -5.67 -2.28 -0.04
CA SER A 12 -6.78 -3.21 -0.30
C SER A 12 -7.70 -3.43 0.90
N GLY A 13 -8.97 -3.72 0.61
CA GLY A 13 -9.97 -4.08 1.62
C GLY A 13 -9.69 -5.43 2.31
N GLY A 14 -10.46 -5.73 3.34
CA GLY A 14 -10.38 -7.01 4.07
C GLY A 14 -10.66 -8.19 3.14
N GLY A 15 -9.84 -9.25 3.22
CA GLY A 15 -9.98 -10.42 2.34
C GLY A 15 -9.45 -10.24 0.91
N ASN A 16 -8.92 -9.06 0.56
CA ASN A 16 -8.41 -8.78 -0.77
C ASN A 16 -6.88 -8.65 -0.80
N ASP A 17 -6.30 -9.07 -1.91
CA ASP A 17 -4.91 -8.80 -2.28
C ASP A 17 -4.83 -7.58 -3.24
N ALA A 18 -3.65 -7.28 -3.78
CA ALA A 18 -3.42 -6.17 -4.70
C ALA A 18 -4.16 -6.29 -6.04
N SER A 19 -4.61 -7.50 -6.42
CA SER A 19 -5.17 -7.76 -7.76
C SER A 19 -6.47 -6.98 -8.02
N VAL A 20 -7.18 -6.57 -6.97
CA VAL A 20 -8.39 -5.75 -7.06
C VAL A 20 -8.16 -4.41 -7.76
N TRP A 21 -6.93 -3.90 -7.72
CA TRP A 21 -6.57 -2.61 -8.33
C TRP A 21 -6.20 -2.71 -9.80
N ARG A 22 -5.99 -3.92 -10.35
CA ARG A 22 -5.42 -4.12 -11.70
C ARG A 22 -6.15 -3.33 -12.79
N LYS A 23 -7.48 -3.36 -12.80
CA LYS A 23 -8.30 -2.64 -13.79
C LYS A 23 -8.19 -1.11 -13.68
N LEU A 24 -7.82 -0.60 -12.50
CA LEU A 24 -7.61 0.82 -12.26
C LEU A 24 -6.18 1.24 -12.63
N LEU A 25 -5.19 0.37 -12.43
CA LEU A 25 -3.78 0.70 -12.68
C LEU A 25 -3.47 1.00 -14.15
N GLU A 26 -4.06 0.26 -15.10
CA GLU A 26 -3.82 0.43 -16.54
C GLU A 26 -4.14 1.84 -17.06
N PRO A 27 -5.36 2.38 -16.86
CA PRO A 27 -5.66 3.74 -17.29
C PRO A 27 -4.96 4.81 -16.45
N LEU A 28 -4.58 4.52 -15.20
CA LEU A 28 -3.89 5.51 -14.36
C LEU A 28 -2.42 5.66 -14.72
N SER A 29 -1.72 4.57 -15.03
CA SER A 29 -0.30 4.61 -15.35
C SER A 29 -0.03 5.42 -16.61
N SER A 30 -0.90 5.31 -17.61
CA SER A 30 -0.82 6.08 -18.85
C SER A 30 -1.08 7.59 -18.66
N LYS A 31 -1.75 7.99 -17.57
CA LYS A 31 -2.21 9.39 -17.37
C LYS A 31 -1.40 10.16 -16.33
N LEU A 32 -0.99 9.51 -15.24
CA LEU A 32 -0.51 10.23 -14.06
C LEU A 32 1.01 10.42 -14.02
N GLY A 33 1.80 9.53 -14.65
CA GLY A 33 3.27 9.55 -14.55
C GLY A 33 3.84 9.38 -13.13
N ALA A 34 2.99 9.27 -12.12
CA ALA A 34 3.33 9.06 -10.72
C ALA A 34 3.62 7.57 -10.43
N PRO A 35 4.46 7.26 -9.43
CA PRO A 35 4.62 5.88 -8.99
C PRO A 35 3.29 5.33 -8.48
N LEU A 36 2.81 4.25 -9.08
CA LEU A 36 1.65 3.50 -8.60
C LEU A 36 2.16 2.26 -7.86
N ILE A 37 1.82 2.16 -6.58
CA ILE A 37 2.28 1.12 -5.65
C ILE A 37 1.07 0.36 -5.13
N THR A 38 0.92 -0.88 -5.55
CA THR A 38 0.04 -1.87 -4.94
C THR A 38 0.88 -2.91 -4.23
N TYR A 39 0.38 -3.47 -3.14
CA TYR A 39 1.09 -4.48 -2.38
C TYR A 39 0.10 -5.46 -1.76
N ASP A 40 0.60 -6.65 -1.40
CA ASP A 40 -0.17 -7.64 -0.67
C ASP A 40 0.20 -7.57 0.81
N ARG A 41 -0.80 -7.48 1.70
CA ARG A 41 -0.58 -7.64 3.15
C ARG A 41 -0.12 -9.06 3.46
N ALA A 42 0.55 -9.25 4.59
CA ALA A 42 1.02 -10.57 5.01
C ALA A 42 -0.14 -11.59 5.01
N GLY A 43 0.09 -12.77 4.43
CA GLY A 43 -0.92 -13.83 4.27
C GLY A 43 -1.91 -13.63 3.11
N PHE A 44 -1.73 -12.61 2.27
CA PHE A 44 -2.52 -12.37 1.06
C PHE A 44 -1.67 -12.44 -0.20
N GLY A 45 -2.29 -12.79 -1.33
CA GLY A 45 -1.67 -12.75 -2.65
C GLY A 45 -0.33 -13.48 -2.69
N LYS A 46 0.75 -12.72 -2.92
CA LYS A 46 2.13 -13.23 -3.00
C LYS A 46 2.96 -12.98 -1.73
N SER A 47 2.41 -12.28 -0.74
CA SER A 47 3.11 -12.03 0.51
C SER A 47 3.05 -13.26 1.41
N GLU A 48 4.18 -13.58 2.03
CA GLU A 48 4.26 -14.64 3.04
C GLU A 48 3.33 -14.34 4.23
N ILE A 49 2.94 -15.39 4.94
CA ILE A 49 2.15 -15.25 6.16
C ILE A 49 3.06 -14.89 7.33
N ASP A 50 2.70 -13.85 8.08
CA ASP A 50 3.25 -13.62 9.42
C ASP A 50 2.36 -14.34 10.42
N THR A 51 2.95 -15.23 11.23
CA THR A 51 2.25 -15.99 12.27
C THR A 51 2.58 -15.50 13.68
N VAL A 52 3.50 -14.55 13.82
CA VAL A 52 4.09 -14.16 15.11
C VAL A 52 3.68 -12.74 15.49
N ASN A 53 3.64 -11.80 14.55
CA ASN A 53 3.46 -10.37 14.84
C ASN A 53 2.21 -9.76 14.20
N ILE A 54 1.12 -10.55 14.09
CA ILE A 54 -0.14 -10.13 13.46
C ILE A 54 -0.79 -9.00 14.26
N SER A 55 -0.59 -7.76 13.81
CA SER A 55 -1.34 -6.61 14.28
C SER A 55 -1.34 -5.50 13.24
N LEU A 56 -2.42 -4.71 13.22
CA LEU A 56 -2.55 -3.54 12.36
C LEU A 56 -1.34 -2.59 12.47
N THR A 57 -0.79 -2.42 13.68
CA THR A 57 0.36 -1.54 13.92
C THR A 57 1.64 -2.08 13.28
N ASN A 58 1.89 -3.39 13.40
CA ASN A 58 3.08 -4.01 12.82
C ASN A 58 2.99 -4.04 11.29
N GLU A 59 1.84 -4.43 10.74
CA GLU A 59 1.65 -4.46 9.29
C GLU A 59 1.81 -3.06 8.65
N VAL A 60 1.33 -2.01 9.33
CA VAL A 60 1.55 -0.61 8.91
C VAL A 60 3.03 -0.22 8.96
N LYS A 61 3.77 -0.69 9.97
CA LYS A 61 5.21 -0.48 10.09
C LYS A 61 5.97 -1.20 8.97
N ASP A 62 5.55 -2.40 8.62
CA ASP A 62 6.12 -3.17 7.52
C ASP A 62 5.88 -2.46 6.18
N LEU A 63 4.67 -1.95 5.94
CA LEU A 63 4.37 -1.10 4.79
C LEU A 63 5.29 0.12 4.74
N LYS A 64 5.45 0.85 5.86
CA LYS A 64 6.36 2.02 5.92
C LYS A 64 7.80 1.63 5.58
N THR A 65 8.27 0.51 6.12
CA THR A 65 9.62 -0.01 5.88
C THR A 65 9.81 -0.37 4.42
N ALA A 66 8.85 -1.08 3.81
CA ALA A 66 8.88 -1.43 2.40
C ALA A 66 8.90 -0.19 1.50
N LEU A 67 8.07 0.82 1.79
CA LEU A 67 8.07 2.08 1.05
C LEU A 67 9.42 2.81 1.15
N GLN A 68 10.05 2.82 2.33
CA GLN A 68 11.37 3.41 2.53
C GLN A 68 12.48 2.66 1.77
N GLN A 69 12.42 1.32 1.71
CA GLN A 69 13.33 0.49 0.94
C GLN A 69 13.21 0.75 -0.57
N LEU A 70 12.00 1.04 -1.04
CA LEU A 70 11.73 1.50 -2.41
C LEU A 70 12.15 2.96 -2.67
N GLY A 71 12.68 3.65 -1.65
CA GLY A 71 13.15 5.03 -1.75
C GLY A 71 12.12 6.11 -1.43
N TYR A 72 10.88 5.73 -1.11
CA TYR A 72 9.79 6.66 -0.80
C TYR A 72 9.69 6.91 0.71
N ARG A 73 10.25 8.02 1.19
CA ARG A 73 10.41 8.27 2.64
C ARG A 73 9.42 9.26 3.25
N ASP A 74 8.92 10.21 2.47
CA ASP A 74 8.28 11.41 3.03
C ASP A 74 6.79 11.49 2.74
N ARG A 75 6.41 11.68 1.47
CA ARG A 75 5.03 11.97 1.07
C ARG A 75 4.40 10.79 0.35
N TYR A 76 3.13 10.54 0.66
CA TYR A 76 2.33 9.49 0.04
C TYR A 76 0.94 10.03 -0.27
N PHE A 77 0.35 9.54 -1.36
CA PHE A 77 -1.07 9.67 -1.62
C PHE A 77 -1.71 8.29 -1.44
N PHE A 78 -2.69 8.16 -0.56
CA PHE A 78 -3.35 6.86 -0.33
C PHE A 78 -4.66 6.75 -1.11
N VAL A 79 -4.87 5.61 -1.74
CA VAL A 79 -6.15 5.16 -2.27
C VAL A 79 -6.54 3.92 -1.47
N ALA A 80 -7.61 4.02 -0.69
CA ALA A 80 -8.01 2.95 0.23
C ALA A 80 -9.47 2.56 0.03
N HIS A 81 -9.77 1.27 0.23
CA HIS A 81 -11.14 0.75 0.15
C HIS A 81 -11.50 -0.06 1.41
N SER A 82 -12.70 0.18 1.95
CA SER A 82 -13.27 -0.59 3.07
C SER A 82 -12.30 -0.69 4.26
N PHE A 83 -11.95 -1.90 4.71
CA PHE A 83 -11.03 -2.13 5.82
C PHE A 83 -9.64 -1.51 5.60
N GLY A 84 -9.21 -1.35 4.35
CA GLY A 84 -7.98 -0.65 3.99
C GLY A 84 -7.95 0.81 4.46
N GLY A 85 -9.12 1.43 4.66
CA GLY A 85 -9.21 2.75 5.30
C GLY A 85 -8.65 2.77 6.73
N ASN A 86 -8.83 1.69 7.49
CA ASN A 86 -8.28 1.57 8.85
C ASN A 86 -6.74 1.48 8.82
N TYR A 87 -6.18 0.70 7.89
CA TYR A 87 -4.73 0.63 7.67
C TYR A 87 -4.16 1.99 7.30
N THR A 88 -4.80 2.68 6.35
CA THR A 88 -4.38 4.01 5.90
C THR A 88 -4.43 5.03 7.04
N MET A 89 -5.53 5.05 7.81
CA MET A 89 -5.64 5.95 8.96
C MET A 89 -4.59 5.65 10.03
N LYS A 90 -4.33 4.37 10.31
CA LYS A 90 -3.27 3.96 11.23
C LYS A 90 -1.88 4.37 10.72
N PHE A 91 -1.62 4.26 9.43
CA PHE A 91 -0.37 4.70 8.81
C PHE A 91 -0.15 6.20 9.00
N ILE A 92 -1.15 7.02 8.66
CA ILE A 92 -1.08 8.48 8.74
C ILE A 92 -0.89 8.93 10.20
N THR A 93 -1.68 8.38 11.13
CA THR A 93 -1.60 8.76 12.55
C THR A 93 -0.30 8.33 13.23
N THR A 94 0.39 7.31 12.72
CA THR A 94 1.69 6.86 13.23
C THR A 94 2.87 7.57 12.54
N ASN A 95 2.63 8.24 11.41
CA ASN A 95 3.64 8.92 10.59
C ASN A 95 3.13 10.31 10.14
N PRO A 96 2.96 11.27 11.07
CA PRO A 96 2.42 12.59 10.76
C PRO A 96 3.32 13.43 9.84
#